data_AF-A0A8J7VNS2-F1
#
_entry.id   AF-A0A8J7VNS2-F1
#
_cell.length_a   1.000
_cell.length_b   1.000
_cell.length_c   1.000
_cell.angle_alpha   90.00
_cell.angle_beta   90.00
_cell.angle_gamma   90.00
#
_symmetry.space_group_name_H-M   'P 1'
#
loop_
_entity.id
_entity.type
_entity.pdbx_description
1 polymer ?
#
loop_
_entity_poly.entity_id
_entity_poly.type
_entity_poly.pdbx_seq_one_letter_code
_entity_poly.pdbx_strand_id
1 'polypeptide(L)'
;YYYYPGWWEGGPTLATLINLDKWNSLPPAYQAVLKTACEAANGNMMASYDYKNPTALKSLVANGAQLRPFPQDVLAAAFDAANSVYAEIGASNAMFKKIKDSQDVFKRDAYLWAQIAEYNYDTFMMVQQQAGKL
;
A
#
# COMPACT_ATOMS: atom_id res chain seq x y z
N TYR A 1 14.77 14.74 9.09
CA TYR A 1 13.74 15.04 8.07
C TYR A 1 12.98 13.77 7.77
N TYR A 2 11.68 13.87 7.49
CA TYR A 2 10.80 12.76 7.15
C TYR A 2 10.13 13.10 5.81
N TYR A 3 10.52 12.40 4.74
CA TYR A 3 9.96 12.62 3.41
C TYR A 3 8.78 11.70 3.11
N TYR A 4 7.77 12.20 2.40
CA TYR A 4 6.57 11.44 2.03
C TYR A 4 6.09 11.79 0.60
N PRO A 5 5.36 10.90 -0.09
CA PRO A 5 5.04 9.52 0.29
C PRO A 5 6.21 8.57 0.07
N GLY A 6 6.19 7.40 0.72
CA GLY A 6 7.06 6.27 0.38
C GLY A 6 6.61 5.64 -0.94
N TRP A 7 7.00 6.25 -2.08
CA TRP A 7 6.50 5.90 -3.41
C TRP A 7 6.81 4.45 -3.85
N TRP A 8 7.76 3.77 -3.19
CA TRP A 8 8.06 2.35 -3.40
C TRP A 8 7.08 1.41 -2.69
N GLU A 9 6.25 1.91 -1.76
CA GLU A 9 5.37 1.11 -0.88
C GLU A 9 3.99 1.79 -0.71
N GLY A 10 3.22 1.93 -1.80
CA GLY A 10 1.88 2.54 -1.75
C GLY A 10 0.81 1.74 -0.98
N GLY A 11 1.07 0.45 -0.73
CA GLY A 11 0.15 -0.46 -0.02
C GLY A 11 0.77 -1.85 0.16
N PRO A 12 1.88 -1.98 0.91
CA PRO A 12 2.57 -3.25 1.06
C PRO A 12 1.68 -4.27 1.78
N THR A 13 1.40 -5.40 1.11
CA THR A 13 0.76 -6.55 1.74
C THR A 13 1.84 -7.44 2.36
N LEU A 14 1.68 -7.82 3.63
CA LEU A 14 2.58 -8.78 4.26
C LEU A 14 2.07 -10.21 4.03
N ALA A 15 2.95 -11.09 3.57
CA ALA A 15 2.61 -12.48 3.29
C ALA A 15 2.94 -13.39 4.48
N THR A 16 2.00 -14.29 4.81
CA THR A 16 2.31 -15.46 5.63
C THR A 16 2.86 -16.56 4.72
N LEU A 17 4.12 -16.95 4.93
CA LEU A 17 4.77 -18.00 4.16
C LEU A 17 4.76 -19.31 4.97
N ILE A 18 4.31 -20.39 4.34
CA ILE A 18 4.19 -21.71 4.96
C ILE A 18 4.96 -22.71 4.10
N ASN A 19 5.73 -23.60 4.73
CA ASN A 19 6.36 -24.71 4.02
C ASN A 19 5.29 -25.56 3.32
N LEU A 20 5.49 -25.86 2.04
CA LEU A 20 4.49 -26.51 1.19
C LEU A 20 4.13 -27.92 1.69
N ASP A 21 5.11 -28.70 2.14
CA ASP A 21 4.85 -30.05 2.65
C ASP A 21 4.04 -30.02 3.94
N LYS A 22 4.33 -29.06 4.83
CA LYS A 22 3.56 -28.84 6.05
C LYS A 22 2.13 -28.39 5.73
N TRP A 23 1.97 -27.47 4.79
CA TRP A 23 0.65 -27.05 4.31
C TRP A 23 -0.16 -28.24 3.78
N ASN A 24 0.45 -29.07 2.93
CA ASN A 24 -0.19 -30.25 2.34
C ASN A 24 -0.49 -31.35 3.36
N SER A 25 0.25 -31.40 4.48
CA SER A 25 0.01 -32.35 5.57
C SER A 25 -1.18 -31.99 6.47
N LEU A 26 -1.71 -30.76 6.37
CA LEU A 26 -2.84 -30.33 7.18
C LEU A 26 -4.16 -30.93 6.66
N PRO A 27 -5.06 -31.35 7.57
CA PRO A 27 -6.44 -31.66 7.18
C PRO A 27 -7.10 -30.46 6.47
N PRO A 28 -8.03 -30.69 5.53
CA PRO A 28 -8.69 -29.60 4.79
C PRO A 28 -9.35 -28.54 5.69
N ALA A 29 -9.91 -28.95 6.83
CA ALA A 29 -10.48 -28.03 7.80
C ALA A 29 -9.43 -27.06 8.38
N TYR A 30 -8.20 -27.52 8.61
CA TYR A 30 -7.13 -26.68 9.17
C TYR A 30 -6.52 -25.77 8.10
N GLN A 31 -6.45 -26.24 6.85
CA GLN A 31 -6.13 -25.36 5.72
C GLN A 31 -7.14 -24.22 5.60
N ALA A 32 -8.44 -24.51 5.71
CA ALA A 32 -9.48 -23.49 5.69
C ALA A 32 -9.33 -22.49 6.85
N VAL A 33 -9.15 -22.99 8.09
CA VAL A 33 -8.94 -22.14 9.27
C VAL A 33 -7.73 -21.23 9.11
N LEU A 34 -6.59 -21.74 8.60
CA LEU A 34 -5.40 -20.92 8.39
C LEU A 34 -5.62 -19.83 7.34
N LYS A 35 -6.33 -20.10 6.24
CA LYS A 35 -6.67 -19.09 5.24
C LYS A 35 -7.51 -17.98 5.84
N THR A 36 -8.59 -18.33 6.53
CA THR A 36 -9.47 -17.35 7.19
C THR A 36 -8.73 -16.55 8.25
N ALA A 37 -7.85 -17.18 9.03
CA ALA A 37 -7.02 -16.48 10.00
C ALA A 37 -6.06 -15.48 9.34
N CYS A 38 -5.44 -15.84 8.21
CA CYS A 38 -4.57 -14.94 7.45
C CYS A 38 -5.35 -13.74 6.89
N GLU A 39 -6.54 -13.95 6.34
CA GLU A 39 -7.42 -12.88 5.85
C GLU A 39 -7.81 -11.92 6.97
N ALA A 40 -8.23 -12.46 8.12
CA ALA A 40 -8.58 -11.67 9.30
C ALA A 40 -7.38 -10.89 9.86
N ALA A 41 -6.20 -11.52 9.93
CA ALA A 41 -4.98 -10.87 10.38
C ALA A 41 -4.55 -9.75 9.43
N ASN A 42 -4.68 -9.94 8.12
CA ASN A 42 -4.38 -8.90 7.13
C ASN A 42 -5.28 -7.67 7.30
N GLY A 43 -6.59 -7.88 7.46
CA GLY A 43 -7.52 -6.77 7.74
C GLY A 43 -7.26 -6.09 9.09
N ASN A 44 -7.00 -6.87 10.14
CA ASN A 44 -6.71 -6.35 11.46
C ASN A 44 -5.42 -5.49 11.50
N MET A 45 -4.38 -5.93 10.79
CA MET A 45 -3.12 -5.21 10.71
C MET A 45 -3.29 -3.82 10.08
N MET A 46 -4.00 -3.73 8.95
CA MET A 46 -4.28 -2.45 8.28
C MET A 46 -5.03 -1.49 9.22
N ALA A 47 -6.13 -1.96 9.82
CA ALA A 47 -6.92 -1.16 10.76
C ALA A 47 -6.11 -0.70 11.99
N SER A 48 -5.17 -1.54 12.46
CA SER A 48 -4.25 -1.21 13.56
C SER A 48 -3.27 -0.10 13.17
N TYR A 49 -2.74 -0.11 11.94
CA TYR A 49 -1.92 1.00 11.43
C TYR A 49 -2.73 2.29 11.32
N ASP A 50 -3.93 2.23 10.75
CA ASP A 50 -4.80 3.41 10.59
C ASP A 50 -5.16 4.04 11.95
N TYR A 51 -5.34 3.23 12.99
CA TYR A 51 -5.59 3.72 14.35
C TYR A 51 -4.33 4.32 15.00
N LYS A 52 -3.17 3.68 14.85
CA LYS A 52 -1.93 4.06 15.57
C LYS A 52 -1.17 5.20 14.91
N ASN A 53 -1.16 5.27 13.59
CA ASN A 53 -0.36 6.22 12.83
C ASN A 53 -0.66 7.70 13.15
N PRO A 54 -1.92 8.15 13.31
CA PRO A 54 -2.21 9.56 13.62
C PRO A 54 -1.55 10.05 14.90
N THR A 55 -1.61 9.25 15.98
CA THR A 55 -0.97 9.61 17.26
C THR A 55 0.55 9.52 17.16
N ALA A 56 1.08 8.52 16.47
CA ALA A 56 2.53 8.39 16.26
C ALA A 56 3.11 9.57 15.47
N LEU A 57 2.42 10.03 14.42
CA LEU A 57 2.84 11.18 13.62
C LEU A 57 2.95 12.46 14.45
N LYS A 58 1.94 12.72 15.31
CA LYS A 58 1.97 13.86 16.25
C LYS A 58 3.18 13.78 17.18
N SER A 59 3.46 12.59 17.71
CA SER A 59 4.64 12.36 18.56
C SER A 59 5.95 12.65 17.82
N LEU A 60 6.11 12.17 16.58
CA LEU A 60 7.30 12.43 15.78
C LEU A 60 7.54 13.93 15.57
N VAL A 61 6.50 14.68 15.20
CA VAL A 61 6.59 16.14 14.99
C VAL A 61 6.92 16.86 16.30
N ALA A 62 6.27 16.48 17.40
CA ALA A 62 6.55 17.06 18.73
C ALA A 62 8.00 16.82 19.18
N ASN A 63 8.61 15.71 18.74
CA ASN A 63 10.02 15.38 18.99
C ASN A 63 10.99 15.91 17.91
N GLY A 64 10.55 16.85 17.07
CA GLY A 64 11.43 17.60 16.15
C GLY A 64 11.52 17.02 14.73
N ALA A 65 10.75 15.99 14.39
CA ALA A 65 10.70 15.49 13.02
C ALA A 65 10.16 16.57 12.07
N GLN A 66 10.89 16.81 10.98
CA GLN A 66 10.54 17.77 9.94
C GLN A 66 9.90 17.04 8.76
N LEU A 67 8.57 17.07 8.66
CA LEU A 67 7.82 16.47 7.56
C LEU A 67 8.01 17.28 6.27
N ARG A 68 8.33 16.61 5.17
CA ARG A 68 8.53 17.23 3.85
C ARG A 68 7.89 16.36 2.75
N PRO A 69 7.08 16.92 1.84
CA PRO A 69 6.72 16.18 0.65
C PRO A 69 7.98 15.99 -0.22
N PHE A 70 8.09 14.87 -0.91
CA PHE A 70 9.03 14.77 -2.02
C PHE A 70 8.65 15.80 -3.10
N PRO A 71 9.65 16.49 -3.69
CA PRO A 71 9.41 17.33 -4.86
C PRO A 71 8.76 16.54 -6.01
N GLN A 72 7.90 17.21 -6.77
CA GLN A 72 7.12 16.55 -7.83
C GLN A 72 8.00 16.01 -8.95
N ASP A 73 9.09 16.71 -9.28
CA ASP A 73 10.09 16.28 -10.25
C ASP A 73 10.85 15.02 -9.79
N VAL A 74 11.14 14.90 -8.49
CA VAL A 74 11.73 13.70 -7.90
C VAL A 74 10.78 12.51 -8.02
N LEU A 75 9.48 12.70 -7.73
CA LEU A 75 8.48 11.63 -7.87
C LEU A 75 8.29 11.22 -9.33
N ALA A 76 8.28 12.17 -10.27
CA ALA A 76 8.19 11.89 -11.70
C ALA A 76 9.41 11.10 -12.19
N ALA A 77 10.62 11.52 -11.82
CA ALA A 77 11.85 10.80 -12.18
C ALA A 77 11.88 9.38 -11.60
N ALA A 78 11.44 9.19 -10.35
CA ALA A 78 11.34 7.87 -9.73
C ALA A 78 10.32 6.98 -10.45
N PHE A 79 9.19 7.55 -10.88
CA PHE A 79 8.17 6.83 -11.65
C PHE A 79 8.70 6.35 -13.01
N ASP A 80 9.37 7.22 -13.76
CA ASP A 80 9.93 6.88 -15.07
C ASP A 80 11.05 5.84 -14.95
N ALA A 81 11.92 5.99 -13.95
CA ALA A 81 12.96 5.02 -13.64
C ALA A 81 12.37 3.64 -13.26
N ALA A 82 11.34 3.61 -12.40
CA ALA A 82 10.69 2.37 -12.02
C ALA A 82 10.05 1.67 -13.22
N ASN A 83 9.37 2.40 -14.11
CA ASN A 83 8.78 1.82 -15.32
C ASN A 83 9.82 1.27 -16.29
N SER A 84 10.99 1.92 -16.39
CA SER A 84 12.10 1.43 -17.20
C SER A 84 12.63 0.09 -16.67
N VAL A 85 12.82 -0.02 -15.35
CA VAL A 85 13.22 -1.28 -14.68
C VAL A 85 12.14 -2.36 -14.87
N TYR A 86 10.85 -2.02 -14.74
CA TYR A 86 9.77 -3.00 -14.96
C TYR A 86 9.74 -3.52 -16.40
N ALA A 87 10.00 -2.66 -17.38
CA ALA A 87 10.08 -3.05 -18.79
C ALA A 87 11.27 -4.01 -19.03
N GLU A 88 12.44 -3.70 -18.46
CA GLU A 88 13.64 -4.55 -18.56
C GLU A 88 13.41 -5.94 -17.94
N ILE A 89 12.89 -5.98 -16.71
CA ILE A 89 12.58 -7.25 -16.03
C ILE A 89 11.49 -8.00 -16.81
N GLY A 90 10.46 -7.30 -17.27
CA GLY A 90 9.36 -7.90 -18.04
C GLY A 90 9.80 -8.53 -19.37
N ALA A 91 10.86 -8.01 -20.00
CA ALA A 91 11.42 -8.56 -21.24
C ALA A 91 12.13 -9.91 -21.02
N SER A 92 12.66 -10.15 -19.82
CA SER A 92 13.44 -11.36 -19.49
C SER A 92 12.73 -12.33 -18.53
N ASN A 93 11.67 -11.90 -17.86
CA ASN A 93 10.94 -12.69 -16.86
C ASN A 93 9.44 -12.73 -17.15
N ALA A 94 8.99 -13.81 -17.80
CA ALA A 94 7.59 -14.01 -18.19
C ALA A 94 6.63 -14.04 -16.98
N MET A 95 7.05 -14.59 -15.83
CA MET A 95 6.21 -14.62 -14.62
C MET A 95 6.01 -13.22 -14.05
N PHE A 96 7.10 -12.44 -13.97
CA PHE A 96 7.03 -11.04 -13.54
C PHE A 96 6.11 -10.24 -14.47
N LYS A 97 6.30 -10.36 -15.79
CA LYS A 97 5.47 -9.68 -16.77
C LYS A 97 3.98 -10.01 -16.59
N LYS A 98 3.64 -11.29 -16.43
CA LYS A 98 2.25 -11.72 -16.22
C LYS A 98 1.62 -11.06 -15.00
N ILE A 99 2.32 -11.02 -13.87
CA ILE A 99 1.82 -10.43 -12.62
C ILE A 99 1.71 -8.91 -12.78
N LYS A 100 2.74 -8.26 -13.33
CA LYS A 100 2.77 -6.80 -13.49
C LYS A 100 1.69 -6.29 -14.46
N ASP A 101 1.49 -6.97 -15.58
CA ASP A 101 0.43 -6.63 -16.55
C ASP A 101 -0.95 -6.73 -15.89
N SER A 102 -1.20 -7.78 -15.09
CA SER A 102 -2.44 -7.94 -14.31
C SER A 102 -2.63 -6.80 -13.30
N GLN A 103 -1.58 -6.40 -12.60
CA GLN A 103 -1.62 -5.29 -11.64
C GLN A 103 -1.90 -3.96 -12.32
N ASP A 104 -1.28 -3.68 -13.48
CA ASP A 104 -1.44 -2.41 -14.18
C ASP A 104 -2.85 -2.21 -14.73
N VAL A 105 -3.48 -3.28 -15.23
CA VAL A 105 -4.89 -3.24 -15.65
C VAL A 105 -5.78 -2.82 -14.49
N PHE A 106 -5.68 -3.52 -13.35
CA PHE A 106 -6.47 -3.17 -12.18
C PHE A 106 -6.15 -1.76 -11.67
N LYS A 107 -4.88 -1.39 -11.59
CA LYS A 107 -4.43 -0.09 -11.07
C LYS A 107 -5.03 1.08 -11.86
N ARG A 108 -5.08 0.97 -13.20
CA ARG A 108 -5.67 2.01 -14.05
C ARG A 108 -7.15 2.20 -13.73
N ASP A 109 -7.90 1.11 -13.63
CA ASP A 109 -9.34 1.16 -13.40
C ASP A 109 -9.66 1.57 -11.95
N ALA A 110 -8.86 1.10 -10.99
CA ALA A 110 -8.98 1.45 -9.58
C ALA A 110 -8.74 2.95 -9.33
N TYR A 111 -7.68 3.53 -9.90
CA TYR A 111 -7.44 4.98 -9.77
C TYR A 111 -8.43 5.83 -10.60
N LEU A 112 -9.01 5.28 -11.68
CA LEU A 112 -10.13 5.91 -12.37
C LEU A 112 -11.37 6.01 -11.46
N TRP A 113 -11.69 4.94 -10.73
CA TRP A 113 -12.79 4.94 -9.76
C TRP A 113 -12.51 5.82 -8.54
N ALA A 114 -11.32 5.70 -7.94
CA ALA A 114 -10.97 6.35 -6.67
C ALA A 114 -10.99 7.88 -6.73
N GLN A 115 -10.80 8.47 -7.92
CA GLN A 115 -10.86 9.93 -8.09
C GLN A 115 -12.29 10.51 -8.01
N ILE A 116 -13.33 9.66 -7.94
CA ILE A 116 -14.74 10.08 -7.94
C ILE A 116 -15.26 10.30 -6.52
N ALA A 117 -15.78 9.26 -5.84
CA ALA A 117 -16.44 9.43 -4.54
C ALA A 117 -15.42 9.58 -3.41
N GLU A 118 -14.48 8.63 -3.30
CA GLU A 118 -13.49 8.57 -2.22
C GLU A 118 -12.65 9.85 -2.15
N TYR A 119 -11.98 10.22 -3.26
CA TYR A 119 -11.14 11.42 -3.31
C TYR A 119 -11.90 12.70 -2.94
N ASN A 120 -13.12 12.90 -3.46
CA ASN A 120 -13.88 14.11 -3.20
C ASN A 120 -14.39 14.18 -1.75
N TYR A 121 -14.85 13.07 -1.19
CA TYR A 121 -15.28 13.01 0.20
C TYR A 121 -14.11 13.27 1.15
N ASP A 122 -13.00 12.55 0.97
CA ASP A 122 -11.83 12.66 1.85
C ASP A 122 -11.19 14.05 1.76
N THR A 123 -11.06 14.60 0.55
CA THR A 123 -10.55 15.96 0.35
C THR A 123 -11.42 16.98 1.06
N PHE A 124 -12.76 16.87 0.95
CA PHE A 124 -13.68 17.76 1.64
C PHE A 124 -13.49 17.68 3.17
N MET A 125 -13.41 16.48 3.73
CA MET A 125 -13.22 16.29 5.18
C MET A 125 -11.86 16.82 5.66
N MET A 126 -10.79 16.62 4.89
CA MET A 126 -9.47 17.18 5.19
C MET A 126 -9.49 18.72 5.19
N VAL A 127 -10.22 19.35 4.25
CA VAL A 127 -10.40 20.81 4.24
C VAL A 127 -11.17 21.29 5.47
N GLN A 128 -12.18 20.56 5.95
CA GLN A 128 -12.88 20.91 7.19
C GLN A 128 -12.02 20.74 8.44
N GLN A 129 -11.16 19.71 8.48
CA GLN A 129 -10.14 19.56 9.53
C GLN A 129 -9.21 20.77 9.58
N GLN A 130 -8.66 21.19 8.44
CA GLN A 130 -7.72 22.32 8.37
C GLN A 130 -8.37 23.65 8.76
N ALA A 131 -9.66 23.80 8.47
CA ALA A 131 -10.46 24.95 8.88
C ALA A 131 -10.88 24.92 10.37
N GLY A 132 -10.47 23.90 11.14
CA GLY A 132 -10.81 23.76 12.57
C GLY A 132 -12.27 23.44 12.84
N LYS A 133 -12.96 22.81 11.88
CA LYS A 133 -14.39 22.45 12.01
C LYS A 133 -14.63 21.01 12.49
N LEU A 134 -13.55 20.26 12.77
CA LEU A 134 -13.56 18.90 13.32
C LEU A 134 -12.77 18.86 14.62
#